data_AF-G9L358-F1
#
_entry.id   AF-G9L358-F1
#
_cell.length_a   1.000
_cell.length_b   1.000
_cell.length_c   1.000
_cell.angle_alpha   90.00
_cell.angle_beta   90.00
_cell.angle_gamma   90.00
#
_symmetry.space_group_name_H-M   'P 1'
#
loop_
_entity.id
_entity.type
_entity.pdbx_description
1 polymer ?
#
loop_
_entity_poly.entity_id
_entity_poly.type
_entity_poly.pdbx_seq_one_letter_code
_entity_poly.pdbx_strand_id
1 'polypeptide(L)'
;IPFHAEGRHPRSLLGKNFRSYLLDLRNTSTPFKGVRKALVDTLLDGYETARYGTGVFGQSEYLRYQEALSELATVVKARSGSS
;
A
#
# COMPACT_ATOMS: atom_id res chain seq x y z
N ILE A 1 8.83 -23.07 -9.75
CA ILE A 1 7.37 -23.18 -9.47
C ILE A 1 6.67 -22.17 -10.38
N PRO A 2 5.94 -22.58 -11.42
CA PRO A 2 5.25 -21.62 -12.29
C PRO A 2 3.90 -21.26 -11.66
N PHE A 3 3.71 -19.98 -11.36
CA PHE A 3 2.45 -19.47 -10.82
C PHE A 3 1.46 -19.29 -11.97
N HIS A 4 0.52 -20.23 -12.08
CA HIS A 4 -0.61 -20.14 -13.00
C HIS A 4 -1.52 -18.99 -12.59
N ALA A 5 -1.64 -18.01 -13.49
CA ALA A 5 -2.40 -16.80 -13.29
C ALA A 5 -3.83 -16.98 -13.82
N GLU A 6 -4.67 -17.68 -13.06
CA GLU A 6 -6.11 -17.72 -13.30
C GLU A 6 -6.75 -16.47 -12.69
N GLY A 7 -7.30 -15.61 -13.56
CA GLY A 7 -8.44 -14.77 -13.25
C GLY A 7 -8.29 -13.64 -12.21
N ARG A 8 -8.44 -12.41 -12.71
CA ARG A 8 -9.17 -11.33 -12.01
C ARG A 8 -8.44 -10.48 -10.98
N HIS A 9 -7.18 -10.13 -11.22
CA HIS A 9 -6.58 -8.90 -10.67
C HIS A 9 -5.78 -8.22 -11.79
N PRO A 10 -5.78 -6.88 -11.90
CA PRO A 10 -4.97 -6.21 -12.90
C PRO A 10 -3.50 -6.57 -12.65
N ARG A 11 -2.94 -7.34 -13.59
CA ARG A 11 -1.52 -7.76 -13.63
C ARG A 11 -0.55 -6.57 -13.81
N SER A 12 -0.97 -5.34 -13.52
CA SER A 12 -0.10 -4.15 -13.50
C SER A 12 0.71 -4.03 -12.20
N LEU A 13 0.46 -4.88 -11.20
CA LEU A 13 1.19 -4.90 -9.92
C LEU A 13 2.49 -5.73 -9.97
N LEU A 14 2.76 -6.47 -11.05
CA LEU A 14 3.95 -7.31 -11.18
C LEU A 14 5.20 -6.57 -11.69
N GLY A 15 5.08 -5.28 -12.05
CA GLY A 15 6.20 -4.47 -12.55
C GLY A 15 6.35 -3.08 -11.93
N LYS A 16 5.37 -2.63 -11.13
CA LYS A 16 5.49 -1.38 -10.35
C LYS A 16 5.86 -1.77 -8.93
N ASN A 17 7.06 -1.40 -8.48
CA ASN A 17 7.44 -1.57 -7.09
C ASN A 17 6.32 -1.04 -6.18
N PHE A 18 5.92 -1.80 -5.17
CA PHE A 18 4.89 -1.39 -4.21
C PHE A 18 5.15 0.04 -3.67
N ARG A 19 6.43 0.36 -3.46
CA ARG A 19 6.92 1.72 -3.16
C ARG A 19 6.50 2.78 -4.20
N SER A 20 6.66 2.51 -5.49
CA SER A 20 6.24 3.41 -6.57
C SER A 20 4.73 3.61 -6.60
N TYR A 21 3.94 2.58 -6.29
CA TYR A 21 2.48 2.71 -6.16
C TYR A 21 2.09 3.61 -4.98
N LEU A 22 2.73 3.44 -3.82
CA LEU A 22 2.54 4.32 -2.66
C LEU A 22 2.95 5.77 -2.97
N LEU A 23 4.06 5.98 -3.66
CA LEU A 23 4.51 7.32 -4.07
C LEU A 23 3.52 7.99 -5.03
N ASP A 24 2.96 7.24 -5.97
CA ASP A 24 1.92 7.72 -6.88
C ASP A 24 0.63 8.08 -6.13
N LEU A 25 0.23 7.25 -5.15
CA LEU A 25 -0.90 7.54 -4.25
C LEU A 25 -0.69 8.81 -3.41
N ARG A 26 0.54 9.04 -2.94
CA ARG A 26 0.90 10.27 -2.22
C ARG A 26 0.79 11.51 -3.13
N ASN A 27 1.21 11.37 -4.38
CA ASN A 27 1.24 12.45 -5.36
C ASN A 27 -0.15 12.72 -5.99
N THR A 28 -1.05 11.74 -5.99
CA THR A 28 -2.42 11.94 -6.47
C THR A 28 -3.19 12.81 -5.48
N SER A 29 -3.27 14.11 -5.80
CA SER A 29 -4.01 15.13 -5.05
C SER A 29 -5.53 14.90 -5.11
N THR A 30 -6.03 13.86 -4.46
CA THR A 30 -7.46 13.66 -4.23
C THR A 30 -7.89 14.42 -2.97
N PRO A 31 -9.12 14.95 -2.87
CA PRO A 31 -9.57 15.81 -1.76
C PRO A 31 -9.59 15.14 -0.37
N PHE A 32 -9.28 13.84 -0.26
CA PHE A 32 -9.13 13.11 1.00
C PHE A 32 -7.70 13.23 1.59
N LYS A 33 -7.12 14.44 1.51
CA LYS A 33 -5.67 14.70 1.64
C LYS A 33 -5.04 14.39 3.00
N GLY A 34 -5.80 14.26 4.09
CA GLY A 34 -5.26 14.06 5.44
C GLY A 34 -4.98 12.59 5.77
N VAL A 35 -6.05 11.82 5.93
CA VAL A 35 -6.00 10.42 6.42
C VAL A 35 -5.25 9.52 5.46
N ARG A 36 -5.48 9.65 4.14
CA ARG A 36 -4.76 8.84 3.14
C ARG A 36 -3.28 9.16 3.06
N LYS A 37 -2.89 10.42 3.29
CA LYS A 37 -1.48 10.79 3.25
C LYS A 37 -0.73 10.17 4.43
N ALA A 38 -1.29 10.27 5.64
CA ALA A 38 -0.70 9.64 6.83
C ALA A 38 -0.60 8.10 6.68
N LEU A 39 -1.63 7.46 6.11
CA LEU A 39 -1.62 6.04 5.75
C LEU A 39 -0.48 5.68 4.79
N VAL A 40 -0.37 6.41 3.69
CA VAL A 40 0.65 6.16 2.66
C VAL A 40 2.06 6.42 3.20
N ASP A 41 2.24 7.46 4.01
CA ASP A 41 3.51 7.77 4.68
C ASP A 41 3.90 6.62 5.65
N THR A 42 2.94 6.07 6.41
CA THR A 42 3.16 4.91 7.30
C THR A 42 3.53 3.65 6.53
N LEU A 43 2.88 3.40 5.38
CA LEU A 43 3.20 2.25 4.52
C LEU A 43 4.56 2.39 3.85
N LEU A 44 4.96 3.60 3.47
CA LEU A 44 6.30 3.84 2.92
C LEU A 44 7.38 3.61 3.98
N ASP A 45 7.19 4.17 5.18
CA ASP A 45 8.11 4.02 6.30
C ASP A 45 8.23 2.56 6.75
N GLY A 46 7.10 1.86 6.90
CA GLY A 46 7.10 0.43 7.25
C GLY A 46 7.72 -0.45 6.18
N TYR A 47 7.51 -0.13 4.89
CA TYR A 47 8.16 -0.85 3.79
C TYR A 47 9.67 -0.62 3.77
N GLU A 48 10.13 0.62 3.98
CA GLU A 48 11.56 0.95 4.02
C GLU A 48 12.24 0.30 5.23
N THR A 49 11.60 0.37 6.40
CA THR A 49 12.10 -0.21 7.65
C THR A 49 12.17 -1.74 7.56
N ALA A 50 11.12 -2.40 7.06
CA ALA A 50 11.10 -3.87 6.91
C ALA A 50 12.08 -4.39 5.85
N ARG A 51 12.31 -3.62 4.77
CA ARG A 51 13.11 -4.07 3.61
C ARG A 51 14.58 -3.67 3.68
N TYR A 52 14.87 -2.49 4.22
CA TYR A 52 16.23 -1.95 4.29
C TYR A 52 16.77 -1.89 5.72
N GLY A 53 15.97 -2.25 6.73
CA GLY A 53 16.41 -2.23 8.13
C GLY A 53 16.73 -0.82 8.63
N THR A 54 16.11 0.21 8.05
CA THR A 54 16.37 1.62 8.38
C THR A 54 15.82 2.04 9.75
N GLY A 55 15.17 1.13 10.49
CA GLY A 55 14.64 1.37 11.83
C GLY A 55 14.19 0.09 12.52
N VAL A 56 13.55 0.23 13.69
CA VAL A 56 13.00 -0.89 14.46
C VAL A 56 11.69 -1.32 13.82
N PHE A 57 11.68 -2.48 13.16
CA PHE A 57 10.46 -3.09 12.62
C PHE A 57 10.02 -4.24 13.52
N GLY A 58 9.36 -3.91 14.63
CA GLY A 58 8.86 -4.88 15.61
C GLY A 58 7.41 -5.30 15.35
N GLN A 59 6.82 -6.01 16.32
CA GLN A 59 5.43 -6.48 16.25
C GLN A 59 4.43 -5.33 16.19
N SER A 60 4.67 -4.24 16.93
CA SER A 60 3.82 -3.05 16.92
C SER A 60 3.83 -2.34 15.57
N GLU A 61 4.99 -2.25 14.92
CA GLU A 61 5.17 -1.60 13.62
C GLU A 61 4.54 -2.45 12.52
N TYR A 62 4.70 -3.77 12.63
CA TYR A 62 4.03 -4.72 11.76
C TYR A 62 2.50 -4.63 11.87
N LEU A 63 1.94 -4.56 13.08
CA LEU A 63 0.49 -4.40 13.28
C LEU A 63 -0.02 -3.10 12.66
N ARG A 64 0.66 -1.97 12.92
CA ARG A 64 0.32 -0.68 12.29
C ARG A 64 0.41 -0.72 10.77
N TYR A 65 1.42 -1.39 10.24
CA TYR A 65 1.58 -1.59 8.80
C TYR A 65 0.45 -2.44 8.21
N GLN A 66 0.00 -3.49 8.91
CA GLN A 66 -1.14 -4.30 8.49
C GLN A 66 -2.46 -3.51 8.55
N GLU A 67 -2.70 -2.74 9.60
CA GLU A 67 -3.87 -1.86 9.71
C GLU A 67 -3.90 -0.86 8.55
N ALA A 68 -2.76 -0.21 8.28
CA ALA A 68 -2.64 0.72 7.17
C ALA A 68 -2.87 0.07 5.80
N LEU A 69 -2.44 -1.17 5.62
CA LEU A 69 -2.71 -1.95 4.40
C LEU A 69 -4.21 -2.26 4.26
N SER A 70 -4.87 -2.63 5.35
CA SER A 70 -6.31 -2.94 5.38
C SER A 70 -7.15 -1.71 5.06
N GLU A 71 -6.80 -0.55 5.64
CA GLU A 71 -7.45 0.71 5.32
C GLU A 71 -7.22 1.12 3.85
N LEU A 72 -5.99 0.99 3.35
CA LEU A 72 -5.69 1.29 1.95
C LEU A 72 -6.50 0.38 1.00
N ALA A 73 -6.59 -0.92 1.30
CA ALA A 73 -7.39 -1.87 0.54
C ALA A 73 -8.88 -1.49 0.55
N THR A 74 -9.41 -1.06 1.69
CA THR A 74 -10.79 -0.58 1.83
C THR A 74 -11.04 0.66 0.98
N VAL A 75 -10.13 1.63 1.00
CA VAL A 75 -10.22 2.86 0.19
C VAL A 75 -10.17 2.55 -1.31
N VAL A 76 -9.27 1.66 -1.73
CA VAL A 76 -9.17 1.22 -3.14
C VAL A 76 -10.45 0.48 -3.56
N LYS A 77 -10.98 -0.39 -2.70
CA LYS A 77 -12.22 -1.15 -2.96
C LYS A 77 -13.45 -0.23 -3.06
N ALA A 78 -13.57 0.76 -2.16
CA ALA A 78 -14.64 1.75 -2.20
C ALA A 78 -14.65 2.55 -3.52
N ARG A 79 -13.46 2.86 -4.05
CA ARG A 79 -13.30 3.53 -5.35
C ARG A 79 -13.68 2.61 -6.53
N SER A 80 -13.38 1.32 -6.46
CA SER A 80 -13.69 0.35 -7.52
C SER A 80 -15.15 -0.10 -7.55
N GLY A 81 -15.88 0.00 -6.43
CA GLY A 81 -17.30 -0.33 -6.33
C GLY A 81 -18.25 0.81 -6.70
N SER A 82 -17.73 1.99 -7.04
CA SER A 82 -18.52 3.11 -7.54
C SER A 82 -18.61 3.03 -9.06
N SER A 83 -19.49 2.16 -9.59
CA SER A 83 -19.92 2.13 -11.00
C SER A 83 -21.39 1.81 -11.07
#